data_AF-A0A0G1LQJ4-F1
#
_entry.id   AF-A0A0G1LQJ4-F1
#
_cell.length_a   1.000
_cell.length_b   1.000
_cell.length_c   1.000
_cell.angle_alpha   90.00
_cell.angle_beta   90.00
_cell.angle_gamma   90.00
#
_symmetry.space_group_name_H-M   'P 1'
#
loop_
_entity.id
_entity.type
_entity.pdbx_description
1 polymer ?
#
loop_
_entity_poly.entity_id
_entity_poly.type
_entity_poly.pdbx_seq_one_letter_code
_entity_poly.pdbx_strand_id
1 'polypeptide(L)'
;MKSAQSIAQPTHQPSQHKLEELKDKLNIYEEKLAWKMKFYRGVIHESASSELKHAEVMVLRAMVDGLKQEVAELEQKIHDTNA
;
A
#
# COMPACT_ATOMS: atom_id res chain seq x y z
N MET A 1 -50.09 2.59 1.27
CA MET A 1 -49.11 3.53 1.85
C MET A 1 -47.73 3.01 1.46
N LYS A 2 -47.01 3.74 0.60
CA LYS A 2 -45.72 3.33 0.06
C LYS A 2 -44.63 3.81 1.01
N SER A 3 -43.86 2.88 1.57
CA SER A 3 -42.59 3.19 2.25
C SER A 3 -41.55 2.18 1.80
N ALA A 4 -41.14 2.31 0.53
CA ALA A 4 -39.90 1.70 0.08
C ALA A 4 -38.77 2.55 0.66
N GLN A 5 -38.18 2.08 1.76
CA GLN A 5 -36.93 2.64 2.26
C GLN A 5 -35.86 2.41 1.19
N SER A 6 -35.46 3.52 0.58
CA SER A 6 -34.29 3.62 -0.28
C SER A 6 -33.06 3.28 0.55
N ILE A 7 -32.58 2.04 0.42
CA ILE A 7 -31.24 1.68 0.84
C ILE A 7 -30.33 2.23 -0.26
N ALA A 8 -29.82 3.44 -0.06
CA ALA A 8 -28.78 3.99 -0.90
C ALA A 8 -27.56 3.05 -0.79
N GLN A 9 -27.34 2.26 -1.82
CA GLN A 9 -26.06 1.58 -2.02
C GLN A 9 -24.97 2.67 -2.02
N PRO A 10 -23.87 2.54 -1.26
CA PRO A 10 -22.81 3.52 -1.32
C PRO A 10 -22.21 3.47 -2.73
N THR A 11 -22.49 4.50 -3.51
CA THR A 11 -21.92 4.76 -4.82
C THR A 11 -20.47 5.17 -4.65
N HIS A 12 -19.60 4.26 -4.21
CA HIS A 12 -18.16 4.46 -4.35
C HIS A 12 -17.75 3.86 -5.67
N GLN A 13 -17.25 4.69 -6.58
CA GLN A 13 -16.64 4.22 -7.82
C GLN A 13 -15.65 3.09 -7.45
N PRO A 14 -15.69 1.91 -8.11
CA PRO A 14 -14.81 0.79 -7.77
C PRO A 14 -13.32 1.18 -7.83
N SER A 15 -12.97 2.17 -8.67
CA SER A 15 -11.62 2.74 -8.76
C SER A 15 -11.22 3.57 -7.53
N GLN A 16 -12.14 4.31 -6.92
CA GLN A 16 -11.87 5.10 -5.70
C GLN A 16 -11.71 4.18 -4.48
N HIS A 17 -12.57 3.17 -4.35
CA HIS A 17 -12.45 2.17 -3.28
C HIS A 17 -11.13 1.40 -3.38
N LYS A 18 -10.76 0.98 -4.61
CA LYS A 18 -9.48 0.31 -4.84
C LYS A 18 -8.28 1.19 -4.49
N LEU A 19 -8.35 2.49 -4.80
CA LEU A 19 -7.30 3.44 -4.45
C LEU A 19 -7.12 3.56 -2.93
N GLU A 20 -8.21 3.65 -2.19
CA GLU A 20 -8.20 3.71 -0.72
C GLU A 20 -7.58 2.44 -0.13
N GLU A 21 -8.00 1.25 -0.59
CA GLU A 21 -7.40 -0.02 -0.15
C GLU A 21 -5.89 -0.11 -0.41
N LEU A 22 -5.43 0.43 -1.55
CA LEU A 22 -4.01 0.44 -1.89
C LEU A 22 -3.23 1.40 -0.99
N LYS A 23 -3.81 2.56 -0.65
CA LYS A 23 -3.22 3.52 0.30
C LYS A 23 -3.13 2.95 1.71
N ASP A 24 -4.17 2.25 2.17
CA ASP A 24 -4.14 1.57 3.47
C ASP A 24 -3.06 0.49 3.52
N LYS A 25 -2.97 -0.35 2.48
CA LYS A 25 -1.91 -1.35 2.36
C LYS A 25 -0.53 -0.71 2.34
N LEU A 26 -0.37 0.38 1.58
CA LEU A 26 0.88 1.13 1.52
C LEU A 26 1.29 1.62 2.90
N ASN A 27 0.38 2.25 3.66
CA ASN A 27 0.67 2.73 5.01
C ASN A 27 1.11 1.59 5.94
N ILE A 28 0.43 0.44 5.91
CA ILE A 28 0.80 -0.73 6.72
C ILE A 28 2.24 -1.20 6.41
N TYR A 29 2.60 -1.29 5.12
CA TYR A 29 3.94 -1.73 4.73
C TYR A 29 5.02 -0.67 5.01
N GLU A 30 4.70 0.62 4.86
CA GLU A 30 5.61 1.71 5.21
C GLU A 30 5.90 1.74 6.72
N GLU A 31 4.88 1.59 7.57
CA GLU A 31 5.06 1.47 9.02
C GLU A 31 5.93 0.27 9.40
N LYS A 32 5.67 -0.88 8.77
CA LYS A 32 6.45 -2.11 8.99
C LYS A 32 7.90 -1.94 8.54
N LEU A 33 8.13 -1.32 7.40
CA LEU A 33 9.47 -1.00 6.90
C LEU A 33 10.18 -0.03 7.85
N ALA A 34 9.52 1.05 8.27
CA ALA A 34 10.06 2.02 9.20
C ALA A 34 10.44 1.38 10.54
N TRP A 35 9.61 0.47 11.07
CA TRP A 35 9.94 -0.32 12.25
C TRP A 35 11.22 -1.13 12.04
N LYS A 36 11.31 -1.89 10.93
CA LYS A 36 12.47 -2.75 10.64
C LYS A 36 13.75 -1.95 10.43
N MET A 37 13.62 -0.74 9.88
CA MET A 37 14.73 0.16 9.64
C MET A 37 15.31 0.79 10.92
N LYS A 38 14.57 0.88 12.04
CA LYS A 38 15.06 1.54 13.29
C LYS A 38 16.41 1.03 13.78
N PHE A 39 16.70 -0.26 13.60
CA PHE A 39 17.94 -0.90 14.06
C PHE A 39 18.72 -1.52 12.91
N TYR A 40 18.30 -1.29 11.66
CA TYR A 40 18.97 -1.84 10.50
C TYR A 40 20.17 -0.96 10.13
N ARG A 41 21.37 -1.55 10.18
CA ARG A 41 22.65 -0.85 9.93
C ARG A 41 23.39 -1.35 8.68
N GLY A 42 22.71 -2.10 7.83
CA GLY A 42 23.32 -2.82 6.72
C GLY A 42 23.37 -4.33 6.96
N VAL A 43 23.97 -5.04 6.01
CA VAL A 43 24.14 -6.50 6.03
C VAL A 43 25.54 -6.86 6.54
N ILE A 44 25.60 -7.86 7.42
CA ILE A 44 26.82 -8.48 7.92
C ILE A 44 26.87 -9.87 7.28
N HIS A 45 27.71 -10.02 6.25
CA HIS A 45 27.80 -11.21 5.37
C HIS A 45 28.33 -12.49 6.04
N GLU A 46 28.67 -12.43 7.32
CA GLU A 46 29.08 -13.58 8.14
C GLU A 46 28.00 -13.98 9.17
N SER A 47 26.84 -13.33 9.12
CA SER A 47 25.73 -13.59 10.04
C SER A 47 24.45 -13.89 9.28
N ALA A 48 24.02 -15.16 9.33
CA ALA A 48 22.74 -15.58 8.76
C ALA A 48 21.56 -14.74 9.28
N SER A 49 21.58 -14.35 10.57
CA SER A 49 20.56 -13.46 11.13
C SER A 49 20.56 -12.06 10.49
N SER A 50 21.75 -11.54 10.15
CA SER A 50 21.86 -10.25 9.49
C SER A 50 21.41 -10.31 8.03
N GLU A 51 21.77 -11.38 7.31
CA GLU A 51 21.33 -11.60 5.94
C GLU A 51 19.81 -11.74 5.84
N LEU A 52 19.19 -12.49 6.75
CA LEU A 52 17.73 -12.59 6.81
C LEU A 52 17.07 -11.23 7.06
N LYS A 53 17.59 -10.44 8.01
CA LYS A 53 17.09 -9.08 8.26
C LYS A 53 17.25 -8.19 7.02
N HIS A 54 18.38 -8.28 6.32
CA HIS A 54 18.58 -7.52 5.09
C HIS A 54 17.57 -7.93 4.01
N ALA A 55 17.39 -9.23 3.78
CA ALA A 55 16.43 -9.74 2.81
C ALA A 55 15.01 -9.28 3.12
N GLU A 56 14.58 -9.36 4.39
CA GLU A 56 13.29 -8.85 4.84
C GLU A 56 13.11 -7.36 4.52
N VAL A 57 14.13 -6.53 4.79
CA VAL A 57 14.09 -5.08 4.49
C VAL A 57 14.00 -4.84 2.98
N MET A 58 14.75 -5.60 2.16
CA MET A 58 14.71 -5.46 0.70
C MET A 58 13.35 -5.83 0.13
N VAL A 59 12.74 -6.92 0.63
CA VAL A 59 11.37 -7.30 0.23
C VAL A 59 10.37 -6.22 0.63
N LEU A 60 10.44 -5.70 1.85
CA LEU A 60 9.53 -4.64 2.29
C LEU A 60 9.67 -3.36 1.45
N ARG A 61 10.90 -2.98 1.06
CA ARG A 61 11.13 -1.87 0.14
C ARG A 61 10.47 -2.11 -1.21
N ALA A 62 10.72 -3.27 -1.82
CA ALA A 62 10.11 -3.61 -3.10
C ALA A 62 8.57 -3.60 -3.05
N MET A 63 7.98 -4.09 -1.96
CA MET A 63 6.53 -4.03 -1.75
C MET A 63 6.00 -2.59 -1.66
N VAL A 64 6.68 -1.72 -0.90
CA VAL A 64 6.31 -0.31 -0.78
C VAL A 64 6.45 0.40 -2.13
N ASP A 65 7.55 0.18 -2.84
CA ASP A 65 7.80 0.82 -4.14
C ASP A 65 6.77 0.39 -5.18
N GLY A 66 6.42 -0.90 -5.22
CA GLY A 66 5.36 -1.41 -6.10
C GLY A 66 3.99 -0.83 -5.78
N LEU A 67 3.63 -0.72 -4.50
CA LEU A 67 2.36 -0.11 -4.08
C LEU A 67 2.31 1.39 -4.42
N LYS A 68 3.41 2.13 -4.25
CA LYS A 68 3.50 3.54 -4.65
C LYS A 68 3.27 3.72 -6.14
N GLN A 69 3.88 2.85 -6.95
CA GLN A 69 3.70 2.88 -8.39
C GLN A 69 2.24 2.58 -8.77
N GLU A 70 1.63 1.54 -8.20
CA GLU A 70 0.23 1.18 -8.48
C GLU A 70 -0.74 2.31 -8.08
N VAL A 71 -0.52 2.94 -6.93
CA VAL A 71 -1.28 4.11 -6.46
C VAL A 71 -1.14 5.26 -7.45
N ALA A 72 0.07 5.62 -7.86
CA ALA A 72 0.32 6.73 -8.78
C ALA A 72 -0.33 6.49 -10.15
N GLU A 73 -0.21 5.27 -10.69
CA GLU A 73 -0.86 4.90 -11.95
C GLU A 73 -2.39 4.98 -11.87
N LEU A 74 -2.98 4.56 -10.74
CA LEU A 74 -4.42 4.62 -10.54
C LEU A 74 -4.93 6.04 -10.33
N GLU A 75 -4.18 6.88 -9.59
CA GLU A 75 -4.47 8.30 -9.43
C GLU A 75 -4.44 9.03 -10.76
N GLN A 76 -3.44 8.76 -11.61
CA GLN A 76 -3.35 9.34 -12.94
C GLN A 76 -4.55 8.92 -13.81
N LYS A 77 -4.91 7.63 -13.81
CA LYS A 77 -6.09 7.13 -14.56
C LYS A 77 -7.39 7.82 -14.11
N ILE A 78 -7.56 8.04 -12.81
CA ILE A 78 -8.75 8.73 -12.27
C ILE A 78 -8.74 10.21 -12.68
N HIS A 79 -7.58 10.88 -12.62
CA HIS A 79 -7.44 12.26 -13.09
C HIS A 79 -7.79 12.38 -14.57
N ASP A 80 -7.22 11.54 -15.43
CA ASP A 80 -7.43 11.58 -16.88
C ASP A 80 -8.87 11.23 -17.30
N THR A 81 -9.59 10.46 -16.48
CA THR A 81 -11.01 10.16 -16.71
C THR A 81 -11.92 11.33 -16.34
N ASN A 82 -11.48 12.21 -15.44
CA ASN A 82 -12.25 13.35 -14.94
C ASN A 82 -11.88 14.69 -15.61
N ALA A 83 -10.79 14.72 -16.39
CA ALA A 83 -10.31 15.87 -17.17
C ALA A 83 -10.99 15.94 -18.54
#